data_AF-A0ABD0NI23-F1
#
_entry.id   AF-A0ABD0NI23-F1
#
_cell.length_a   1.000
_cell.length_b   1.000
_cell.length_c   1.000
_cell.angle_alpha   90.00
_cell.angle_beta   90.00
_cell.angle_gamma   90.00
#
_symmetry.space_group_name_H-M   'P 1'
#
loop_
_entity.id
_entity.type
_entity.pdbx_description
1 polymer ?
#
loop_
_entity_poly.entity_id
_entity_poly.type
_entity_poly.pdbx_seq_one_letter_code
_entity_poly.pdbx_strand_id
1 'polypeptide(L)'
;SNPSHLIELDLTGNDPGQSGVKELNDLLQDPNCQLKILRFLGPAADEACQYVTGIVGKNPLLLRELNMSGCDLGDINMKWLAALLQDKHCKLSILT
;
A
#
# COMPACT_ATOMS: atom_id res chain seq x y z
N SER A 1 24.16 -14.97 -0.90
CA SER A 1 24.12 -13.50 -0.77
C SER A 1 23.04 -13.14 0.22
N ASN A 2 23.36 -12.36 1.25
CA ASN A 2 22.38 -11.92 2.25
C ASN A 2 21.71 -10.63 1.73
N PRO A 3 20.39 -10.60 1.49
CA PRO A 3 19.69 -9.42 0.98
C PRO A 3 19.50 -8.32 2.04
N SER A 4 20.15 -8.42 3.20
CA SER A 4 20.11 -7.44 4.30
C SER A 4 20.50 -6.01 3.91
N HIS A 5 21.01 -5.78 2.71
CA HIS A 5 21.36 -4.45 2.18
C HIS A 5 20.36 -3.92 1.14
N LEU A 6 19.27 -4.64 0.87
CA LEU A 6 18.29 -4.23 -0.13
C LEU A 6 17.50 -3.01 0.39
N ILE A 7 17.64 -1.89 -0.30
CA ILE A 7 16.96 -0.62 0.01
C ILE A 7 15.73 -0.37 -0.86
N GLU A 8 15.69 -0.98 -2.05
CA GLU A 8 14.60 -0.83 -3.00
C GLU A 8 14.27 -2.18 -3.62
N LEU A 9 12.98 -2.48 -3.69
CA LEU A 9 12.43 -3.67 -4.30
C LEU A 9 11.26 -3.25 -5.19
N ASP A 10 11.47 -3.32 -6.49
CA ASP A 10 10.43 -3.09 -7.48
C ASP A 10 9.92 -4.42 -8.03
N LEU A 11 8.66 -4.72 -7.71
CA LEU A 11 7.89 -5.87 -8.16
C LEU A 11 6.74 -5.43 -9.09
N THR A 12 6.75 -4.20 -9.60
CA THR A 12 5.69 -3.69 -10.49
C THR A 12 5.45 -4.65 -11.66
N GLY A 13 4.17 -4.97 -11.91
CA GLY A 13 3.77 -5.92 -12.95
C GLY A 13 3.76 -7.39 -12.50
N ASN A 14 4.22 -7.70 -11.28
CA ASN A 14 4.05 -9.02 -10.68
C ASN A 14 2.76 -9.08 -9.84
N ASP A 15 2.32 -10.30 -9.54
CA ASP A 15 1.20 -10.57 -8.65
C ASP A 15 1.68 -11.32 -7.41
N PRO A 16 1.94 -10.64 -6.28
CA PRO A 16 2.32 -11.31 -5.04
C PRO A 16 1.16 -12.09 -4.40
N GLY A 17 -0.07 -11.94 -4.90
CA GLY A 17 -1.27 -12.43 -4.24
C GLY A 17 -1.48 -11.81 -2.85
N GLN A 18 -2.51 -12.24 -2.14
CA GLN A 18 -2.84 -11.60 -0.85
C GLN A 18 -1.93 -12.03 0.30
N SER A 19 -1.42 -13.26 0.26
CA SER A 19 -0.39 -13.72 1.20
C SER A 19 0.91 -12.94 0.99
N GLY A 20 1.35 -12.74 -0.26
CA GLY A 20 2.55 -11.97 -0.54
C GLY A 20 2.44 -10.50 -0.13
N VAL A 21 1.28 -9.85 -0.32
CA VAL A 21 1.04 -8.49 0.21
C VAL A 21 1.21 -8.44 1.73
N LYS A 22 0.70 -9.44 2.45
CA LYS A 22 0.88 -9.53 3.90
C LYS A 22 2.34 -9.74 4.28
N GLU A 23 3.04 -10.68 3.64
CA GLU A 23 4.45 -10.96 3.91
C GLU A 23 5.35 -9.75 3.61
N LEU A 24 5.10 -9.05 2.51
CA LEU A 24 5.80 -7.81 2.15
C LEU A 24 5.55 -6.70 3.17
N ASN A 25 4.31 -6.56 3.65
CA ASN A 25 4.00 -5.60 4.70
C ASN A 25 4.68 -5.96 6.02
N ASP A 26 4.64 -7.23 6.43
CA ASP A 26 5.28 -7.71 7.66
C ASP A 26 6.81 -7.49 7.59
N LEU A 27 7.42 -7.72 6.42
CA LEU A 27 8.83 -7.41 6.16
C LEU A 27 9.13 -5.92 6.36
N LEU A 28 8.26 -5.01 5.90
CA LEU A 28 8.44 -3.56 6.12
C LEU A 28 8.31 -3.12 7.59
N GLN A 29 7.64 -3.93 8.43
CA GLN A 29 7.53 -3.68 9.87
C GLN A 29 8.67 -4.31 10.68
N ASP A 30 9.50 -5.17 10.07
CA ASP A 30 10.67 -5.75 10.74
C ASP A 30 11.72 -4.67 10.99
N PRO A 31 12.16 -4.45 12.25
CA PRO A 31 13.17 -3.44 12.58
C PRO A 31 14.54 -3.69 11.92
N ASN A 32 14.82 -4.92 11.48
CA ASN A 32 16.07 -5.25 10.77
C ASN A 32 15.97 -5.01 9.27
N CYS A 33 14.77 -4.78 8.74
CA CYS A 33 14.54 -4.53 7.33
C CYS A 33 15.13 -3.18 6.92
N GLN A 34 16.03 -3.21 5.93
CA GLN A 34 16.64 -2.01 5.35
C GLN A 34 15.85 -1.46 4.15
N LEU A 35 14.79 -2.16 3.75
CA LEU A 35 13.98 -1.79 2.60
C LEU A 35 13.26 -0.46 2.87
N LYS A 36 13.51 0.52 2.00
CA LYS A 36 12.90 1.85 2.06
C LYS A 36 11.84 2.02 1.00
N ILE A 37 12.00 1.36 -0.14
CA ILE A 37 11.10 1.46 -1.28
C ILE A 37 10.63 0.05 -1.64
N LEU A 38 9.31 -0.13 -1.66
CA LEU A 38 8.65 -1.32 -2.18
C LEU A 38 7.59 -0.86 -3.18
N ARG A 39 7.66 -1.36 -4.42
CA ARG A 39 6.64 -1.08 -5.44
C ARG A 39 6.09 -2.39 -5.97
N PHE A 40 4.78 -2.50 -6.08
CA PHE A 40 4.11 -3.63 -6.72
C PHE A 40 2.73 -3.25 -7.26
N LEU A 41 2.13 -2.19 -6.71
CA LEU A 41 0.93 -1.55 -7.24
C LEU A 41 1.24 -0.75 -8.50
N GLY A 42 0.22 -0.50 -9.32
CA GLY A 42 0.31 0.51 -10.38
C GLY A 42 0.55 1.92 -9.78
N PRO A 43 1.18 2.86 -10.51
CA PRO A 43 1.64 4.14 -9.95
C PRO A 43 0.56 4.92 -9.18
N ALA A 44 -0.64 5.05 -9.74
CA ALA A 44 -1.74 5.76 -9.09
C ALA A 44 -2.24 5.06 -7.80
N ALA A 45 -2.25 3.72 -7.78
CA ALA A 45 -2.62 2.95 -6.61
C ALA A 45 -1.51 2.96 -5.55
N ASP A 46 -0.24 2.99 -5.95
CA ASP A 46 0.93 3.14 -5.07
C ASP A 46 0.89 4.50 -4.34
N GLU A 47 0.71 5.60 -5.08
CA GLU A 47 0.56 6.95 -4.52
C GLU A 47 -0.61 7.02 -3.53
N ALA A 48 -1.77 6.49 -3.91
CA ALA A 48 -2.93 6.40 -3.04
C ALA A 48 -2.65 5.60 -1.76
N CYS A 49 -2.01 4.44 -1.88
CA CYS A 49 -1.69 3.55 -0.77
C CYS A 49 -0.76 4.24 0.23
N GLN A 50 0.30 4.91 -0.27
CA GLN A 50 1.24 5.66 0.57
C GLN A 50 0.57 6.84 1.26
N TYR A 51 -0.24 7.61 0.53
CA TYR A 51 -0.99 8.73 1.10
C TYR A 51 -1.94 8.30 2.22
N VAL A 52 -2.77 7.28 1.96
CA VAL A 52 -3.69 6.74 2.97
C VAL A 52 -2.93 6.17 4.16
N THR A 53 -1.84 5.43 3.92
CA THR A 53 -0.99 4.90 5.00
C THR A 53 -0.43 6.02 5.88
N GLY A 54 -0.04 7.16 5.29
CA GLY A 54 0.43 8.33 6.03
C GLY A 54 -0.64 8.96 6.93
N ILE A 55 -1.92 8.87 6.55
CA ILE A 55 -3.04 9.40 7.34
C ILE A 55 -3.44 8.41 8.44
N VAL A 56 -3.63 7.14 8.10
CA VAL A 56 -4.23 6.15 9.02
C VAL A 56 -3.20 5.31 9.76
N GLY A 57 -1.91 5.43 9.43
CA GLY A 57 -0.81 4.69 10.05
C GLY A 57 -0.80 3.19 9.77
N LYS A 58 -1.63 2.71 8.84
CA LYS A 58 -1.78 1.29 8.48
C LYS A 58 -1.86 1.14 6.97
N ASN A 59 -1.33 0.03 6.47
CA ASN A 59 -1.42 -0.29 5.05
C ASN A 59 -2.88 -0.59 4.64
N PRO A 60 -3.49 0.20 3.75
CA PRO A 60 -4.90 0.05 3.38
C PRO A 60 -5.21 -1.27 2.67
N LEU A 61 -4.22 -1.92 2.06
CA LEU A 61 -4.41 -3.24 1.41
C LEU A 61 -4.70 -4.36 2.42
N LEU A 62 -4.43 -4.13 3.70
CA LEU A 62 -4.70 -5.07 4.79
C LEU A 62 -6.00 -4.74 5.55
N LEU A 63 -6.69 -3.67 5.17
CA LEU A 63 -7.90 -3.21 5.85
C LEU A 63 -9.16 -3.69 5.13
N ARG A 64 -10.23 -3.89 5.89
CA ARG A 64 -11.60 -4.10 5.40
C ARG A 64 -12.45 -2.83 5.44
N GLU A 65 -12.09 -1.95 6.36
CA GLU A 65 -12.76 -0.69 6.61
C GLU A 65 -11.71 0.41 6.68
N LEU A 66 -11.99 1.51 5.98
CA LEU A 66 -11.17 2.70 5.97
C LEU A 66 -12.04 3.89 6.34
N ASN A 67 -11.68 4.58 7.42
CA ASN A 67 -12.31 5.82 7.83
C ASN A 67 -11.41 7.00 7.47
N MET A 68 -11.89 7.84 6.56
CA MET A 68 -11.27 9.08 6.08
C MET A 68 -12.15 10.30 6.41
N SER A 69 -13.15 10.14 7.29
CA SER A 69 -14.01 11.25 7.71
C SER A 69 -13.17 12.40 8.27
N GLY A 70 -13.46 13.61 7.80
CA GLY A 70 -12.69 14.80 8.16
C GLY A 70 -11.35 14.98 7.42
N CYS A 71 -11.01 14.10 6.47
CA CYS A 71 -9.90 14.33 5.56
C CYS A 71 -10.38 15.12 4.34
N ASP A 72 -9.72 16.24 4.02
CA ASP A 72 -9.96 16.97 2.78
C ASP A 72 -9.27 16.26 1.61
N LEU A 73 -10.05 15.50 0.86
CA LEU A 73 -9.60 14.81 -0.34
C LEU A 73 -10.00 15.66 -1.55
N GLY A 74 -9.12 16.56 -1.98
CA GLY A 74 -9.30 17.27 -3.26
C GLY A 74 -9.40 16.30 -4.46
N ASP A 75 -9.76 16.83 -5.64
CA ASP A 75 -10.07 16.02 -6.83
C ASP A 75 -8.94 15.06 -7.29
N ILE A 76 -7.69 15.47 -7.10
CA ILE A 76 -6.52 14.64 -7.45
C ILE A 76 -6.46 13.39 -6.56
N ASN A 77 -6.80 13.54 -5.27
CA ASN A 77 -6.81 12.46 -4.30
C ASN A 77 -7.96 11.47 -4.57
N MET A 78 -9.07 11.91 -5.15
CA MET A 78 -10.20 11.04 -5.50
C MET A 78 -9.87 10.05 -6.62
N LYS A 79 -9.13 10.48 -7.66
CA LYS A 79 -8.70 9.59 -8.75
C LYS A 79 -7.71 8.54 -8.24
N TRP A 80 -6.78 8.94 -7.38
CA TRP A 80 -5.84 8.03 -6.72
C TRP A 80 -6.57 7.00 -5.85
N LEU A 81 -7.52 7.45 -5.02
CA LEU A 81 -8.28 6.55 -4.17
C LEU A 81 -9.11 5.55 -4.99
N ALA A 82 -9.70 5.99 -6.10
CA ALA A 82 -10.39 5.09 -7.03
C ALA A 82 -9.45 4.03 -7.60
N ALA A 83 -8.21 4.39 -7.97
CA ALA A 83 -7.21 3.44 -8.45
C ALA A 83 -6.85 2.40 -7.38
N LEU A 84 -6.69 2.81 -6.11
CA LEU A 84 -6.46 1.89 -5.01
C LEU A 84 -7.64 0.92 -4.80
N LEU A 85 -8.87 1.41 -4.85
CA LEU A 85 -10.08 0.58 -4.68
C LEU A 85 -10.29 -0.40 -5.84
N GLN A 86 -9.84 -0.07 -7.04
CA GLN A 86 -9.89 -0.95 -8.21
C GLN A 86 -8.76 -1.98 -8.23
N ASP A 87 -7.71 -1.80 -7.43
CA ASP A 87 -6.62 -2.75 -7.35
C ASP A 87 -7.09 -4.08 -6.74
N LYS A 88 -6.70 -5.20 -7.35
CA LYS A 88 -7.09 -6.56 -6.93
C LYS A 88 -6.65 -6.93 -5.50
N HIS A 89 -5.60 -6.26 -5.01
CA HIS A 89 -5.06 -6.46 -3.68
C HIS A 89 -5.82 -5.68 -2.61
N CYS A 90 -6.63 -4.70 -3.00
CA CYS A 90 -7.46 -3.95 -2.07
C CYS A 90 -8.60 -4.84 -1.53
N LYS A 91 -8.80 -4.83 -0.22
CA LYS A 91 -9.85 -5.60 0.47
C LYS A 91 -10.87 -4.72 1.17
N LEU A 92 -10.78 -3.41 0.97
CA LEU A 92 -11.72 -2.44 1.50
C LEU A 92 -13.11 -2.73 0.95
N SER A 93 -14.05 -2.94 1.86
CA SER A 93 -15.47 -3.08 1.59
C SER A 93 -16.28 -1.94 2.18
N ILE A 94 -15.70 -1.20 3.12
CA ILE A 94 -16.31 -0.05 3.78
C ILE A 94 -15.34 1.13 3.69
N LEU A 95 -15.85 2.26 3.19
CA LEU A 95 -15.17 3.55 3.17
C LEU A 95 -16.12 4.59 3.78
N THR A 96 -15.69 5.27 4.84
CA THR A 96 -16.49 6.24 5.61
C THR A 96 -15.76 7.56 5.80
#